data_AF-A0A662HHD8-F1
#
_entry.id   AF-A0A662HHD8-F1
#
_cell.length_a   1.000
_cell.length_b   1.000
_cell.length_c   1.000
_cell.angle_alpha   90.00
_cell.angle_beta   90.00
_cell.angle_gamma   90.00
#
_symmetry.space_group_name_H-M   'P 1'
#
loop_
_entity.id
_entity.type
_entity.pdbx_description
1 polymer ?
#
loop_
_entity_poly.entity_id
_entity_poly.type
_entity_poly.pdbx_seq_one_letter_code
_entity_poly.pdbx_strand_id
1 'polypeptide(L)'
;MTTSPVERLRRGVEEIKEIIKKRKEAKKRALEEHELEKARLTEAKRGFWEREERFKDEKIRLGREVLRFFEELRREESFRELLRIVAVECSNKMVVFYRRDLESEAEVLEGLPRNRRIYECFALDHEGRLIYFQNFEPRHFAEGLAAHQIRSRPLDYGGFILKKPEDFTRLSYRSVSKFYEAIKSGRAVDALIEEVKKCIR
;
A
#
# COMPACT_ATOMS: atom_id res chain seq x y z
N MET A 1 -12.71 -63.55 15.75
CA MET A 1 -13.35 -63.53 14.42
C MET A 1 -12.70 -62.43 13.61
N THR A 2 -11.91 -62.78 12.60
CA THR A 2 -11.27 -61.83 11.67
C THR A 2 -12.32 -61.37 10.65
N THR A 3 -12.64 -60.08 10.63
CA THR A 3 -13.56 -59.50 9.63
C THR A 3 -13.01 -59.73 8.22
N SER A 4 -13.88 -60.16 7.30
CA SER A 4 -13.50 -60.44 5.91
C SER A 4 -12.83 -59.20 5.28
N PRO A 5 -11.73 -59.35 4.52
CA PRO A 5 -11.09 -58.24 3.80
C PRO A 5 -12.08 -57.41 2.97
N VAL A 6 -13.13 -58.03 2.42
CA VAL A 6 -14.18 -57.37 1.64
C VAL A 6 -15.07 -56.48 2.52
N GLU A 7 -15.41 -56.92 3.73
CA GLU A 7 -16.19 -56.10 4.67
C GLU A 7 -15.38 -54.93 5.20
N ARG A 8 -14.08 -55.13 5.45
CA ARG A 8 -13.15 -54.05 5.82
C ARG A 8 -13.06 -53.00 4.71
N LEU A 9 -12.95 -53.43 3.45
CA LEU A 9 -12.96 -52.54 2.30
C LEU A 9 -14.28 -51.77 2.17
N ARG A 10 -15.43 -52.45 2.32
CA ARG A 10 -16.75 -51.80 2.25
C ARG A 10 -16.91 -50.72 3.32
N ARG A 11 -16.49 -50.99 4.57
CA ARG A 11 -16.51 -49.98 5.66
C ARG A 11 -15.57 -48.82 5.37
N GLY A 12 -14.34 -49.10 4.93
CA GLY A 12 -13.35 -48.07 4.58
C GLY A 12 -13.82 -47.14 3.45
N VAL A 13 -14.52 -47.67 2.44
CA VAL A 13 -15.10 -46.86 1.36
C VAL A 13 -16.18 -45.91 1.89
N GLU A 14 -17.05 -46.36 2.78
CA GLU A 14 -18.08 -45.50 3.38
C GLU A 14 -17.47 -44.42 4.30
N GLU A 15 -16.44 -44.77 5.08
CA GLU A 15 -15.68 -43.78 5.87
C GLU A 15 -15.04 -42.70 4.98
N ILE A 16 -14.44 -43.09 3.85
CA ILE A 16 -13.86 -42.15 2.89
C ILE A 16 -14.94 -41.24 2.27
N LYS A 17 -16.10 -41.78 1.91
CA LYS A 17 -17.22 -40.98 1.37
C LYS A 17 -17.69 -39.93 2.38
N GLU A 18 -17.81 -40.29 3.65
CA GLU A 18 -18.17 -39.37 4.72
C GLU A 18 -17.10 -38.27 4.93
N ILE A 19 -15.81 -38.62 4.86
CA ILE A 19 -14.72 -37.63 4.90
C ILE A 19 -14.80 -36.66 3.71
N ILE A 20 -15.05 -37.16 2.50
CA ILE A 20 -15.21 -36.32 1.30
C ILE A 20 -16.40 -35.38 1.46
N LYS A 21 -17.54 -35.87 1.97
CA LYS A 21 -18.73 -35.06 2.22
C LYS A 21 -18.44 -33.93 3.21
N LYS A 22 -17.82 -34.24 4.37
CA LYS A 22 -17.41 -33.24 5.36
C LYS A 22 -16.46 -32.18 4.78
N ARG A 23 -15.49 -32.60 3.95
CA ARG A 23 -14.57 -31.66 3.27
C ARG A 23 -15.30 -30.74 2.29
N LYS A 24 -16.27 -31.25 1.51
CA LYS A 24 -17.09 -30.44 0.61
C LYS A 24 -17.92 -29.41 1.36
N GLU A 25 -18.54 -29.81 2.47
CA GLU A 25 -19.32 -28.92 3.33
C GLU A 25 -18.45 -27.84 3.98
N ALA A 26 -17.28 -28.20 4.51
CA ALA A 26 -16.33 -27.23 5.07
C ALA A 26 -15.83 -26.22 4.03
N LYS A 27 -15.52 -26.68 2.81
CA LYS A 27 -15.13 -25.80 1.70
C LYS A 27 -16.25 -24.84 1.30
N LYS A 28 -17.51 -25.31 1.29
CA LYS A 28 -18.67 -24.48 0.99
C LYS A 28 -18.86 -23.39 2.04
N ARG A 29 -18.79 -23.74 3.34
CA ARG A 29 -18.89 -22.76 4.44
C ARG A 29 -17.77 -21.72 4.38
N ALA A 30 -16.54 -22.15 4.16
CA ALA A 30 -15.41 -21.22 4.03
C ALA A 30 -15.57 -20.25 2.84
N LEU A 31 -16.16 -20.71 1.73
CA LEU A 31 -16.46 -19.84 0.60
C LEU A 31 -17.56 -18.82 0.93
N GLU A 32 -18.64 -19.25 1.58
CA GLU A 32 -19.74 -18.37 2.03
C GLU A 32 -19.24 -17.32 3.04
N GLU A 33 -18.41 -17.72 4.01
CA GLU A 33 -17.76 -16.81 4.96
C GLU A 33 -16.87 -15.78 4.26
N HIS A 34 -16.07 -16.21 3.28
CA HIS A 34 -15.22 -15.31 2.50
C HIS A 34 -16.04 -14.33 1.64
N GLU A 35 -17.15 -14.76 1.06
CA GLU A 35 -18.06 -13.88 0.30
C GLU A 35 -18.73 -12.84 1.20
N LEU A 36 -19.19 -13.25 2.39
CA LEU A 36 -19.76 -12.34 3.39
C LEU A 36 -18.73 -11.31 3.89
N GLU A 37 -17.51 -11.75 4.18
CA GLU A 37 -16.41 -10.86 4.57
C GLU A 37 -16.07 -9.87 3.45
N LYS A 38 -15.99 -10.34 2.20
CA LYS A 38 -15.76 -9.48 1.03
C LYS A 38 -16.88 -8.43 0.88
N ALA A 39 -18.14 -8.80 1.09
CA ALA A 39 -19.26 -7.87 1.03
C ALA A 39 -19.16 -6.80 2.13
N ARG A 40 -18.91 -7.22 3.38
CA ARG A 40 -18.72 -6.32 4.52
C ARG A 40 -17.57 -5.33 4.30
N LEU A 41 -16.44 -5.79 3.77
CA LEU A 41 -15.30 -4.94 3.46
C LEU A 41 -15.61 -3.95 2.33
N THR A 42 -16.36 -4.37 1.32
CA THR A 42 -16.78 -3.50 0.21
C THR A 42 -17.66 -2.37 0.72
N GLU A 43 -18.62 -2.69 1.60
CA GLU A 43 -19.48 -1.70 2.25
C GLU A 43 -18.68 -0.76 3.16
N ALA A 44 -17.76 -1.29 3.96
CA ALA A 44 -16.89 -0.49 4.82
C ALA A 44 -16.01 0.47 4.01
N LYS A 45 -15.42 -0.01 2.89
CA LYS A 45 -14.67 0.82 1.94
C LYS A 45 -15.53 1.91 1.34
N ARG A 46 -16.73 1.57 0.86
CA ARG A 46 -17.67 2.54 0.30
C ARG A 46 -18.01 3.63 1.33
N GLY A 47 -18.41 3.24 2.53
CA GLY A 47 -18.76 4.18 3.59
C GLY A 47 -17.58 5.05 4.04
N PHE A 48 -16.35 4.52 4.02
CA PHE A 48 -15.15 5.30 4.25
C PHE A 48 -14.96 6.38 3.18
N TRP A 49 -15.00 6.01 1.90
CA TRP A 49 -14.79 6.96 0.80
C TRP A 49 -15.93 7.97 0.63
N GLU A 50 -17.17 7.61 0.98
CA GLU A 50 -18.29 8.56 1.06
C GLU A 50 -18.08 9.63 2.13
N ARG A 51 -17.47 9.28 3.28
CA ARG A 51 -17.10 10.26 4.30
C ARG A 51 -15.93 11.13 3.86
N GLU A 52 -14.95 10.54 3.18
CA GLU A 52 -13.79 11.23 2.62
C GLU A 52 -14.16 12.30 1.60
N GLU A 53 -15.27 12.14 0.87
CA GLU A 53 -15.75 13.14 -0.09
C GLU A 53 -16.07 14.48 0.59
N ARG A 54 -16.45 14.48 1.87
CA ARG A 54 -16.68 15.71 2.66
C ARG A 54 -15.41 16.55 2.84
N PHE A 55 -14.23 15.94 2.71
CA PHE A 55 -12.94 16.60 2.84
C PHE A 55 -12.29 16.91 1.49
N LYS A 56 -13.01 16.72 0.38
CA LYS A 56 -12.46 16.87 -0.97
C LYS A 56 -11.82 18.25 -1.20
N ASP A 57 -12.53 19.32 -0.88
CA ASP A 57 -12.04 20.68 -1.10
C ASP A 57 -10.84 20.99 -0.21
N GLU A 58 -10.83 20.48 1.02
CA GLU A 58 -9.70 20.62 1.93
C GLU A 58 -8.49 19.82 1.47
N LYS A 59 -8.67 18.59 0.95
CA LYS A 59 -7.60 17.80 0.33
C LYS A 59 -7.00 18.52 -0.87
N ILE A 60 -7.84 19.14 -1.72
CA ILE A 60 -7.40 19.96 -2.85
C ILE A 60 -6.59 21.18 -2.35
N ARG A 61 -7.09 21.88 -1.32
CA ARG A 61 -6.41 23.04 -0.73
C ARG A 61 -5.03 22.67 -0.20
N LEU A 62 -4.94 21.60 0.60
CA LEU A 62 -3.67 21.10 1.15
C LEU A 62 -2.73 20.60 0.04
N GLY A 63 -3.27 19.89 -0.95
CA GLY A 63 -2.52 19.43 -2.12
C GLY A 63 -1.89 20.58 -2.90
N ARG A 64 -2.60 21.70 -3.06
CA ARG A 64 -2.05 22.92 -3.68
C ARG A 64 -0.85 23.47 -2.90
N GLU A 65 -0.95 23.54 -1.57
CA GLU A 65 0.16 24.04 -0.73
C GLU A 65 1.38 23.12 -0.80
N VAL A 66 1.16 21.80 -0.76
CA VAL A 66 2.22 20.79 -0.93
C VAL A 66 2.92 20.95 -2.28
N LEU A 67 2.15 21.06 -3.38
CA LEU A 67 2.75 21.20 -4.72
C LEU A 67 3.50 22.52 -4.87
N ARG A 68 2.97 23.61 -4.32
CA ARG A 68 3.65 24.92 -4.31
C ARG A 68 4.98 24.86 -3.58
N PHE A 69 5.01 24.20 -2.42
CA PHE A 69 6.24 24.00 -1.65
C PHE A 69 7.31 23.28 -2.48
N PHE A 70 6.95 22.19 -3.17
CA PHE A 70 7.91 21.49 -4.04
C PHE A 70 8.30 22.31 -5.28
N GLU A 71 7.41 23.14 -5.80
CA GLU A 71 7.74 24.07 -6.89
C GLU A 71 8.76 25.12 -6.44
N GLU A 72 8.61 25.66 -5.23
CA GLU A 72 9.56 26.58 -4.61
C GLU A 72 10.92 25.89 -4.40
N LEU A 73 10.94 24.70 -3.82
CA LEU A 73 12.17 23.91 -3.66
C LEU A 73 12.88 23.66 -4.99
N ARG A 74 12.15 23.38 -6.08
CA ARG A 74 12.76 23.16 -7.42
C ARG A 74 13.49 24.38 -7.97
N ARG A 75 13.21 25.60 -7.48
CA ARG A 75 13.91 26.82 -7.89
C ARG A 75 15.27 26.93 -7.19
N GLU A 76 15.43 26.31 -6.03
CA GLU A 76 16.68 26.29 -5.28
C GLU A 76 17.76 25.46 -5.97
N GLU A 77 18.99 25.98 -6.01
CA GLU A 77 20.14 25.27 -6.59
C GLU A 77 20.51 24.02 -5.79
N SER A 78 20.59 24.12 -4.46
CA SER A 78 20.90 22.98 -3.59
C SER A 78 19.92 21.82 -3.73
N PHE A 79 18.64 22.11 -3.97
CA PHE A 79 17.64 21.07 -4.21
C PHE A 79 17.84 20.40 -5.57
N ARG A 80 18.17 21.16 -6.62
CA ARG A 80 18.50 20.59 -7.94
C ARG A 80 19.77 19.74 -7.87
N GLU A 81 20.76 20.12 -7.06
CA GLU A 81 21.93 19.28 -6.79
C GLU A 81 21.56 18.00 -6.05
N LEU A 82 20.72 18.08 -5.01
CA LEU A 82 20.20 16.91 -4.31
C LEU A 82 19.51 15.94 -5.28
N LEU A 83 18.69 16.43 -6.22
CA LEU A 83 18.06 15.59 -7.25
C LEU A 83 19.08 14.93 -8.19
N ARG A 84 20.18 15.60 -8.53
CA ARG A 84 21.28 14.98 -9.31
C ARG A 84 21.97 13.88 -8.53
N ILE A 85 22.22 14.08 -7.23
CA ILE A 85 22.74 13.03 -6.35
C ILE A 85 21.78 11.84 -6.34
N VAL A 86 20.47 12.08 -6.25
CA VAL A 86 19.47 11.01 -6.35
C VAL A 86 19.55 10.27 -7.69
N ALA A 87 19.77 10.97 -8.79
CA ALA A 87 19.87 10.36 -10.12
C ALA A 87 21.07 9.40 -10.26
N VAL A 88 22.19 9.71 -9.58
CA VAL A 88 23.47 9.01 -9.73
C VAL A 88 23.65 7.95 -8.65
N GLU A 89 23.39 8.29 -7.39
CA GLU A 89 23.74 7.47 -6.23
C GLU A 89 22.61 6.54 -5.78
N CYS A 90 21.34 6.92 -5.99
CA CYS A 90 20.21 6.11 -5.52
C CYS A 90 19.86 5.01 -6.53
N SER A 91 19.91 3.75 -6.11
CA SER A 91 19.59 2.56 -6.94
C SER A 91 18.28 2.64 -7.75
N ASN A 92 17.23 3.27 -7.20
CA ASN A 92 15.92 3.40 -7.86
C ASN A 92 15.67 4.81 -8.43
N LYS A 93 16.69 5.70 -8.42
CA LYS A 93 16.57 7.12 -8.80
C LYS A 93 15.40 7.84 -8.13
N MET A 94 15.07 7.41 -6.91
CA MET A 94 14.01 7.97 -6.07
C MET A 94 14.31 7.72 -4.60
N VAL A 95 13.69 8.55 -3.75
CA VAL A 95 13.87 8.51 -2.31
C VAL A 95 12.50 8.57 -1.63
N VAL A 96 12.21 7.62 -0.74
CA VAL A 96 11.00 7.61 0.08
C VAL A 96 11.28 8.43 1.34
N PHE A 97 10.73 9.64 1.42
CA PHE A 97 11.05 10.59 2.50
C PHE A 97 9.90 10.76 3.50
N TYR A 98 8.73 10.19 3.22
CA TYR A 98 7.64 10.14 4.18
C TYR A 98 6.92 8.79 4.10
N ARG A 99 6.67 8.21 5.28
CA ARG A 99 5.98 6.92 5.45
C ARG A 99 4.95 7.04 6.56
N ARG A 100 3.78 6.45 6.36
CA ARG A 100 2.75 6.32 7.40
C ARG A 100 2.11 4.94 7.35
N ASP A 101 1.88 4.32 8.50
CA ASP A 101 1.10 3.09 8.55
C ASP A 101 -0.38 3.37 8.28
N LEU A 102 -1.00 2.49 7.49
CA LEU A 102 -2.44 2.51 7.27
C LEU A 102 -3.09 1.70 8.39
N GLU A 103 -3.87 2.40 9.22
CA GLU A 103 -4.59 1.78 10.34
C GLU A 103 -5.93 1.19 9.90
N SER A 104 -6.48 1.67 8.78
CA SER A 104 -7.76 1.20 8.25
C SER A 104 -7.56 0.42 6.95
N GLU A 105 -8.08 -0.80 6.89
CA GLU A 105 -8.18 -1.58 5.64
C GLU A 105 -8.99 -0.87 4.55
N ALA A 106 -9.84 0.10 4.93
CA ALA A 106 -10.60 0.87 3.97
C ALA A 106 -9.73 1.84 3.15
N GLU A 107 -8.58 2.27 3.69
CA GLU A 107 -7.60 3.13 3.02
C GLU A 107 -6.73 2.36 2.00
N VAL A 108 -6.71 1.03 2.10
CA VAL A 108 -5.84 0.16 1.31
C VAL A 108 -6.33 0.08 -0.14
N LEU A 109 -5.45 0.42 -1.07
CA LEU A 109 -5.67 0.27 -2.52
C LEU A 109 -5.90 -1.21 -2.87
N GLU A 110 -6.73 -1.44 -3.88
CA GLU A 110 -7.08 -2.80 -4.30
C GLU A 110 -5.84 -3.60 -4.74
N GLY A 111 -5.84 -4.90 -4.47
CA GLY A 111 -4.77 -5.82 -4.86
C GLY A 111 -3.67 -6.04 -3.82
N LEU A 112 -3.69 -5.33 -2.68
CA LEU A 112 -2.73 -5.54 -1.60
C LEU A 112 -3.16 -6.67 -0.63
N PRO A 113 -2.20 -7.42 -0.05
CA PRO A 113 -2.51 -8.54 0.86
C PRO A 113 -3.20 -8.05 2.15
N ARG A 114 -4.35 -8.67 2.50
CA ARG A 114 -5.28 -8.19 3.54
C ARG A 114 -4.82 -8.37 5.00
N ASN A 115 -3.80 -9.19 5.25
CA ASN A 115 -3.32 -9.50 6.60
C ASN A 115 -1.89 -9.03 6.86
N ARG A 116 -1.50 -7.93 6.20
CA ARG A 116 -0.14 -7.38 6.29
C ARG A 116 -0.19 -5.96 6.81
N ARG A 117 0.89 -5.56 7.48
CA ARG A 117 1.11 -4.15 7.80
C ARG A 117 1.35 -3.40 6.49
N ILE A 118 0.40 -2.57 6.09
CA ILE A 118 0.48 -1.73 4.91
C ILE A 118 0.85 -0.32 5.36
N TYR A 119 1.78 0.28 4.65
CA TYR A 119 2.16 1.66 4.84
C TYR A 119 2.08 2.37 3.50
N GLU A 120 1.71 3.63 3.56
CA GLU A 120 1.84 4.54 2.44
C GLU A 120 3.22 5.18 2.42
N CYS A 121 3.67 5.51 1.22
CA CYS A 121 4.94 6.15 0.95
C CYS A 121 4.71 7.35 0.04
N PHE A 122 5.32 8.47 0.42
CA PHE A 122 5.56 9.58 -0.49
C PHE A 122 7.05 9.58 -0.83
N ALA A 123 7.32 9.55 -2.12
CA ALA A 123 8.66 9.52 -2.67
C ALA A 123 8.88 10.68 -3.62
N LEU A 124 10.13 11.09 -3.73
CA LEU A 124 10.58 12.06 -4.70
C LEU A 124 11.54 11.34 -5.65
N ASP A 125 11.27 11.40 -6.95
CA ASP A 125 12.23 10.91 -7.93
C ASP A 125 13.27 11.96 -8.32
N HIS A 126 14.29 11.55 -9.07
CA HIS A 126 15.35 12.43 -9.55
C HIS A 126 14.88 13.55 -10.51
N GLU A 127 13.67 13.46 -11.06
CA GLU A 127 13.04 14.55 -11.83
C GLU A 127 12.28 15.52 -10.91
N GLY A 128 12.29 15.27 -9.60
CA GLY A 128 11.57 16.03 -8.59
C GLY A 128 10.08 15.76 -8.56
N ARG A 129 9.58 14.69 -9.21
CA ARG A 129 8.16 14.33 -9.22
C ARG A 129 7.78 13.69 -7.89
N LEU A 130 6.66 14.14 -7.33
CA LEU A 130 6.10 13.58 -6.10
C LEU A 130 5.27 12.34 -6.43
N ILE A 131 5.65 11.19 -5.89
CA ILE A 131 5.04 9.90 -6.15
C ILE A 131 4.40 9.37 -4.87
N TYR A 132 3.15 8.93 -4.96
CA TYR A 132 2.46 8.18 -3.90
C TYR A 132 2.41 6.70 -4.26
N PHE A 133 2.64 5.83 -3.29
CA PHE A 133 2.34 4.41 -3.42
C PHE A 133 2.10 3.77 -2.04
N GLN A 134 1.43 2.61 -2.03
CA GLN A 134 1.25 1.80 -0.83
C GLN A 134 2.09 0.54 -0.94
N ASN A 135 2.60 0.06 0.19
CA ASN A 135 3.45 -1.10 0.25
C ASN A 135 3.28 -1.84 1.58
N PHE A 136 3.79 -3.06 1.70
CA PHE A 136 3.57 -3.93 2.85
C PHE A 136 4.85 -4.61 3.36
N GLU A 137 4.82 -5.06 4.61
CA GLU A 137 5.84 -5.94 5.22
C GLU A 137 5.33 -7.40 5.27
N PRO A 138 6.19 -8.44 5.14
CA PRO A 138 7.64 -8.48 5.42
C PRO A 138 8.55 -8.63 4.19
N ARG A 139 9.83 -8.27 4.35
CA ARG A 139 10.90 -8.40 3.33
C ARG A 139 11.41 -9.85 3.12
N HIS A 140 11.09 -10.80 4.01
CA HIS A 140 11.75 -12.12 4.09
C HIS A 140 10.96 -13.30 3.49
N PHE A 141 9.79 -13.05 2.91
CA PHE A 141 9.01 -14.07 2.19
C PHE A 141 9.03 -13.79 0.69
N ALA A 142 8.47 -14.67 -0.15
CA ALA A 142 8.37 -14.42 -1.60
C ALA A 142 7.68 -13.08 -1.90
N GLU A 143 6.75 -12.67 -1.03
CA GLU A 143 6.06 -11.38 -1.07
C GLU A 143 6.99 -10.18 -0.76
N GLY A 144 8.16 -10.42 -0.16
CA GLY A 144 9.21 -9.41 0.03
C GLY A 144 9.82 -8.95 -1.29
N LEU A 145 9.89 -9.82 -2.29
CA LEU A 145 10.26 -9.44 -3.67
C LEU A 145 9.20 -8.52 -4.27
N ALA A 146 7.92 -8.80 -4.06
CA ALA A 146 6.83 -7.92 -4.49
C ALA A 146 6.88 -6.56 -3.78
N ALA A 147 7.13 -6.54 -2.47
CA ALA A 147 7.30 -5.30 -1.73
C ALA A 147 8.51 -4.47 -2.21
N HIS A 148 9.61 -5.12 -2.60
CA HIS A 148 10.76 -4.47 -3.24
C HIS A 148 10.43 -3.94 -4.64
N GLN A 149 9.71 -4.72 -5.46
CA GLN A 149 9.27 -4.32 -6.79
C GLN A 149 8.37 -3.09 -6.75
N ILE A 150 7.44 -3.02 -5.79
CA ILE A 150 6.61 -1.82 -5.56
C ILE A 150 7.48 -0.59 -5.23
N ARG A 151 8.53 -0.71 -4.40
CA ARG A 151 9.39 0.45 -4.08
C ARG A 151 10.26 0.89 -5.25
N SER A 152 10.73 -0.07 -6.05
CA SER A 152 11.66 0.21 -7.16
C SER A 152 10.93 0.74 -8.39
N ARG A 153 9.70 0.28 -8.62
CA ARG A 153 8.86 0.65 -9.78
C ARG A 153 7.43 0.95 -9.35
N PRO A 154 7.19 1.92 -8.45
CA PRO A 154 5.87 2.15 -7.86
C PRO A 154 4.77 2.38 -8.89
N LEU A 155 5.08 3.01 -10.03
CA LEU A 155 4.12 3.28 -11.10
C LEU A 155 3.62 2.00 -11.80
N ASP A 156 4.42 0.93 -11.81
CA ASP A 156 4.03 -0.38 -12.38
C ASP A 156 3.11 -1.16 -11.41
N TYR A 157 3.04 -0.76 -10.15
CA TYR A 157 2.35 -1.49 -9.08
C TYR A 157 1.32 -0.61 -8.32
N GLY A 158 0.59 0.24 -9.04
CA GLY A 158 -0.54 1.00 -8.49
C GLY A 158 -0.18 2.32 -7.80
N GLY A 159 1.10 2.67 -7.75
CA GLY A 159 1.55 4.02 -7.41
C GLY A 159 1.24 5.03 -8.52
N PHE A 160 1.26 6.32 -8.17
CA PHE A 160 0.96 7.39 -9.11
C PHE A 160 1.65 8.70 -8.73
N ILE A 161 1.83 9.55 -9.74
CA ILE A 161 2.41 10.90 -9.59
C ILE A 161 1.32 11.86 -9.12
N LEU A 162 1.62 12.63 -8.08
CA LEU A 162 0.82 13.75 -7.60
C LEU A 162 1.27 15.02 -8.36
N LYS A 163 0.55 15.37 -9.43
CA LYS A 163 0.93 16.48 -10.34
C LYS A 163 -0.02 17.67 -10.26
N LYS A 164 -1.26 17.47 -9.82
CA LYS A 164 -2.26 18.53 -9.65
C LYS A 164 -2.97 18.38 -8.30
N PRO A 165 -3.52 19.46 -7.74
CA PRO A 165 -4.20 19.43 -6.43
C PRO A 165 -5.29 18.34 -6.32
N GLU A 166 -6.00 18.06 -7.41
CA GLU A 166 -7.05 17.04 -7.46
C GLU A 166 -6.52 15.62 -7.28
N ASP A 167 -5.24 15.34 -7.55
CA ASP A 167 -4.68 14.00 -7.35
C ASP A 167 -4.69 13.61 -5.87
N PHE A 168 -4.69 14.58 -4.96
CA PHE A 168 -4.76 14.35 -3.51
C PHE A 168 -6.14 13.86 -3.04
N THR A 169 -7.20 14.02 -3.84
CA THR A 169 -8.53 13.49 -3.47
C THR A 169 -8.58 11.97 -3.49
N ARG A 170 -7.62 11.34 -4.19
CA ARG A 170 -7.42 9.88 -4.24
C ARG A 170 -6.84 9.30 -2.94
N LEU A 171 -6.38 10.17 -2.04
CA LEU A 171 -5.80 9.82 -0.76
C LEU A 171 -6.81 10.08 0.35
N SER A 172 -6.62 9.44 1.51
CA SER A 172 -7.42 9.78 2.69
C SER A 172 -7.05 11.17 3.20
N TYR A 173 -8.00 11.86 3.84
CA TYR A 173 -7.77 13.18 4.42
C TYR A 173 -6.66 13.12 5.45
N ARG A 174 -6.59 12.03 6.23
CA ARG A 174 -5.52 11.79 7.19
C ARG A 174 -4.15 11.72 6.50
N SER A 175 -4.01 11.01 5.38
CA SER A 175 -2.76 10.96 4.61
C SER A 175 -2.33 12.37 4.18
N VAL A 176 -3.24 13.12 3.55
CA VAL A 176 -2.94 14.46 3.03
C VAL A 176 -2.58 15.43 4.16
N SER A 177 -3.38 15.44 5.24
CA SER A 177 -3.19 16.30 6.40
C SER A 177 -1.85 16.03 7.09
N LYS A 178 -1.54 14.76 7.37
CA LYS A 178 -0.29 14.38 8.05
C LYS A 178 0.94 14.63 7.18
N PHE A 179 0.84 14.41 5.88
CA PHE A 179 1.91 14.74 4.95
C PHE A 179 2.14 16.26 4.88
N TYR A 180 1.07 17.06 4.78
CA TYR A 180 1.14 18.51 4.83
C TYR A 180 1.77 19.03 6.13
N GLU A 181 1.39 18.47 7.29
CA GLU A 181 2.02 18.80 8.57
C GLU A 181 3.53 18.50 8.57
N ALA A 182 3.96 17.39 7.97
CA ALA A 182 5.37 17.03 7.85
C ALA A 182 6.15 17.99 6.93
N ILE A 183 5.51 18.46 5.85
CA ILE A 183 6.07 19.50 4.97
C ILE A 183 6.21 20.83 5.71
N LYS A 184 5.13 21.31 6.34
CA LYS A 184 5.11 22.60 7.05
C LYS A 184 6.10 22.64 8.21
N SER A 185 6.36 21.50 8.86
CA SER A 185 7.30 21.39 9.99
C SER A 185 8.76 21.20 9.57
N GLY A 186 9.08 21.14 8.27
CA GLY A 186 10.43 20.87 7.77
C GLY A 186 10.87 19.41 7.87
N ARG A 187 10.19 18.59 8.70
CA ARG A 187 10.51 17.17 8.92
C ARG A 187 10.57 16.33 7.65
N ALA A 188 9.75 16.65 6.65
CA ALA A 188 9.79 15.95 5.36
C ALA A 188 11.07 16.25 4.56
N VAL A 189 11.61 17.47 4.67
CA VAL A 189 12.90 17.84 4.05
C VAL A 189 14.05 17.20 4.81
N ASP A 190 14.02 17.23 6.14
CA ASP A 190 15.03 16.55 6.97
C ASP A 190 15.08 15.06 6.62
N ALA A 191 13.91 14.41 6.54
CA ALA A 191 13.82 13.02 6.15
C ALA A 191 14.31 12.77 4.72
N LEU A 192 14.03 13.68 3.78
CA LEU A 192 14.56 13.59 2.41
C LEU A 192 16.10 13.60 2.42
N ILE A 193 16.71 14.52 3.15
CA ILE A 193 18.17 14.63 3.27
C ILE A 193 18.75 13.35 3.89
N GLU A 194 18.17 12.87 4.99
CA GLU A 194 18.64 11.65 5.66
C GLU A 194 18.50 10.41 4.79
N GLU A 195 17.43 10.30 4.01
CA GLU A 195 17.25 9.17 3.10
C GLU A 195 18.18 9.24 1.88
N VAL A 196 18.50 10.44 1.37
CA VAL A 196 19.54 10.62 0.35
C VAL A 196 20.89 10.18 0.90
N LYS A 197 21.26 10.60 2.11
CA LYS A 197 22.54 10.19 2.75
C LYS A 197 22.69 8.67 2.84
N LYS A 198 21.59 7.94 3.13
CA LYS A 198 21.59 6.46 3.18
C LYS A 198 21.77 5.81 1.81
N CYS A 199 21.48 6.52 0.73
CA CYS A 199 21.60 6.01 -0.61
C CYS A 199 23.00 6.17 -1.21
N ILE A 200 23.77 7.16 -0.73
CA ILE A 200 25.16 7.37 -1.12
C ILE A 200 25.98 6.16 -0.65
N ARG A 201 26.72 5.53 -1.58
CA ARG A 201 27.57 4.37 -1.32
C ARG A 201 29.04 4.72 -1.46
#